data_AF-A0AAD3D6D9-F1
#
_entry.id   AF-A0AAD3D6D9-F1
#
_cell.length_a   1.000
_cell.length_b   1.000
_cell.length_c   1.000
_cell.angle_alpha   90.00
_cell.angle_beta   90.00
_cell.angle_gamma   90.00
#
_symmetry.space_group_name_H-M   'P 1'
#
loop_
_entity.id
_entity.type
_entity.pdbx_description
1 polymer ?
#
loop_
_entity_poly.entity_id
_entity_poly.type
_entity_poly.pdbx_seq_one_letter_code
_entity_poly.pdbx_strand_id
1 'polypeptide(L)'
;MGTSEKEAIVELSIEVDRLQLRNEKTNHDASQEHEICSICSEELAPEDKIFPLLCEGEKCHFNMCSECTANLLKSSKSGPQEASDGNMYQTKLKCPSCRSSFFVYLSDVILLRQVEVHERLQDTNDAELNAKDLRRKHNISNGSMSDMDIVMANERYENARKKSDGVFDELFDEDDDMSSIGLKPSDSDDLHREKATSPRSLGPEDLVKQKIQFVDNMVLMGLEHCMTDAERNFIVEMMTSGSTTKLVNACQLLNSIIKMNALKNRERQMKNPNGSDDVSTRSNMSSSTSQTSSSYPRSPGVSSRKFYTSTSLSIVQKSPTQSEIDAKNHSKWGSLFPLPFRMPRHCSVTLNFDPYDPRSCPIIFIDDEESFPFLKYNQDYSELQENNKYKVLCDAYSTISFNSWGQISVMDGSSFNGPKNILNQMEECGDVVSNDDVVLWRRVIVSYLERSAGRHTGLCVGDVITHIDGEPFDGNVEKLKFLMARKKSEELFGEEPTMDITVNAETSVAKVLMLRSFAVRKLTAEEELSNVK
;
A
#
# COMPACT_ATOMS: atom_id res chain seq x y z
N MET A 1 -9.53 -36.39 50.50
CA MET A 1 -8.87 -36.18 49.20
C MET A 1 -8.77 -34.68 48.99
N GLY A 2 -7.63 -34.04 49.26
CA GLY A 2 -7.58 -32.57 49.20
C GLY A 2 -6.26 -31.86 49.48
N THR A 3 -5.21 -32.56 49.93
CA THR A 3 -3.87 -31.96 50.15
C THR A 3 -2.79 -32.63 49.33
N SER A 4 -2.80 -33.97 49.25
CA SER A 4 -1.78 -34.74 48.52
C SER A 4 -1.72 -34.49 47.01
N GLU A 5 -2.85 -34.17 46.37
CA GLU A 5 -2.88 -33.90 44.92
C GLU A 5 -2.32 -32.51 44.56
N LYS A 6 -2.50 -31.54 45.46
CA LYS A 6 -1.98 -30.18 45.26
C LYS A 6 -0.48 -30.11 45.49
N GLU A 7 0.05 -30.89 46.41
CA GLU A 7 1.50 -31.00 46.63
C GLU A 7 2.20 -31.67 45.44
N ALA A 8 1.60 -32.70 44.85
CA ALA A 8 2.14 -33.37 43.66
C ALA A 8 2.20 -32.45 42.42
N ILE A 9 1.21 -31.57 42.22
CA ILE A 9 1.20 -30.62 41.10
C ILE A 9 2.29 -29.55 41.27
N VAL A 10 2.54 -29.09 42.50
CA VAL A 10 3.59 -28.09 42.77
C VAL A 10 4.98 -28.70 42.62
N GLU A 11 5.20 -29.94 43.07
CA GLU A 11 6.48 -30.64 42.84
C GLU A 11 6.75 -30.88 41.35
N LEU A 12 5.73 -31.26 40.57
CA LEU A 12 5.88 -31.43 39.12
C LEU A 12 6.21 -30.11 38.41
N SER A 13 5.60 -29.00 38.82
CA SER A 13 5.91 -27.68 38.24
C SER A 13 7.36 -27.26 38.53
N ILE A 14 7.84 -27.49 39.75
CA ILE A 14 9.22 -27.15 40.15
C ILE A 14 10.24 -28.03 39.41
N GLU A 15 9.93 -29.30 39.16
CA GLU A 15 10.83 -30.21 38.46
C GLU A 15 10.89 -29.89 36.95
N VAL A 16 9.78 -29.44 36.34
CA VAL A 16 9.77 -28.94 34.95
C VAL A 16 10.65 -27.68 34.81
N ASP A 17 10.53 -26.72 35.72
CA ASP A 17 11.35 -25.50 35.70
C ASP A 17 12.85 -25.82 35.90
N ARG A 18 13.17 -26.80 36.77
CA ARG A 18 14.55 -27.25 36.98
C ARG A 18 15.13 -27.97 35.76
N LEU A 19 14.32 -28.72 35.02
CA LEU A 19 14.75 -29.39 33.80
C LEU A 19 14.96 -28.40 32.65
N GLN A 20 14.12 -27.36 32.55
CA GLN A 20 14.33 -26.25 31.61
C GLN A 20 15.63 -25.49 31.91
N LEU A 21 15.87 -25.12 33.18
CA LEU A 21 17.10 -24.45 33.61
C LEU A 21 18.37 -25.33 33.45
N ARG A 22 18.25 -26.66 33.50
CA ARG A 22 19.40 -27.57 33.26
C ARG A 22 19.75 -27.67 31.78
N ASN A 23 18.75 -27.69 30.90
CA ASN A 23 18.97 -27.71 29.45
C ASN A 23 19.58 -26.40 28.93
N GLU A 24 19.27 -25.26 29.56
CA GLU A 24 19.87 -23.96 29.20
C GLU A 24 21.33 -23.85 29.65
N LYS A 25 21.73 -24.50 30.74
CA LYS A 25 23.08 -24.32 31.32
C LYS A 25 24.17 -25.20 30.71
N THR A 26 23.83 -26.31 30.04
CA THR A 26 24.82 -27.20 29.41
C THR A 26 25.17 -26.82 27.96
N ASN A 27 24.47 -25.87 27.35
CA ASN A 27 24.69 -25.47 25.95
C ASN A 27 25.42 -24.12 25.76
N HIS A 28 25.81 -23.45 26.84
CA HIS A 28 26.19 -22.04 26.77
C HIS A 28 27.66 -21.74 26.39
N ASP A 29 28.56 -22.75 26.42
CA ASP A 29 30.01 -22.52 26.26
C ASP A 29 30.59 -22.92 24.89
N ALA A 30 29.77 -23.43 23.95
CA ALA A 30 30.23 -23.86 22.62
C ALA A 30 29.44 -23.27 21.43
N SER A 31 28.52 -22.33 21.66
CA SER A 31 27.51 -21.91 20.67
C SER A 31 27.48 -20.41 20.32
N GLN A 32 28.29 -19.57 20.97
CA GLN A 32 28.26 -18.10 20.75
C GLN A 32 28.80 -17.63 19.39
N GLU A 33 29.52 -18.46 18.62
CA GLU A 33 30.07 -18.05 17.32
C GLU A 33 29.04 -18.00 16.18
N HIS A 34 27.79 -18.44 16.42
CA HIS A 34 26.76 -18.53 15.38
C HIS A 34 25.69 -17.43 15.43
N GLU A 35 25.91 -16.35 16.20
CA GLU A 35 24.90 -15.30 16.35
C GLU A 35 24.97 -14.19 15.30
N ILE A 36 26.01 -14.20 14.47
CA ILE A 36 26.28 -13.14 13.48
C ILE A 36 26.18 -13.70 12.05
N CYS A 37 25.48 -12.99 11.19
CA CYS A 37 25.39 -13.29 9.77
C CYS A 37 26.78 -13.29 9.12
N SER A 38 27.19 -14.44 8.56
CA SER A 38 28.53 -14.59 7.95
C SER A 38 28.75 -13.76 6.67
N ILE A 39 27.75 -13.02 6.18
CA ILE A 39 27.83 -12.21 4.96
C ILE A 39 27.82 -10.71 5.28
N CYS A 40 26.82 -10.21 6.02
CA CYS A 40 26.71 -8.78 6.35
C CYS A 40 27.24 -8.41 7.74
N SER A 41 27.64 -9.40 8.55
CA SER A 41 28.09 -9.20 9.93
C SER A 41 27.05 -8.59 10.89
N GLU A 42 25.78 -8.58 10.51
CA GLU A 42 24.67 -8.21 11.39
C GLU A 42 24.24 -9.37 12.28
N GLU A 43 23.65 -9.08 13.43
CA GLU A 43 23.09 -10.09 14.33
C GLU A 43 21.95 -10.86 13.62
N LEU A 44 21.95 -12.18 13.76
CA LEU A 44 20.89 -13.03 13.23
C LEU A 44 19.61 -12.85 14.04
N ALA A 45 18.51 -12.56 13.35
CA ALA A 45 17.21 -12.45 14.00
C ALA A 45 16.77 -13.82 14.56
N PRO A 46 15.85 -13.86 15.54
CA PRO A 46 15.43 -15.13 16.16
C PRO A 46 14.93 -16.16 15.14
N GLU A 47 14.18 -15.73 14.13
CA GLU A 47 13.72 -16.58 13.02
C GLU A 47 14.86 -17.19 12.21
N ASP A 48 15.98 -16.48 12.05
CA ASP A 48 17.16 -16.98 11.35
C ASP A 48 17.85 -18.08 12.16
N LYS A 49 17.72 -18.05 13.50
CA LYS A 49 18.24 -19.07 14.42
C LYS A 49 17.31 -20.28 14.51
N ILE A 50 15.99 -20.10 14.43
CA ILE A 50 14.99 -21.17 14.44
C ILE A 50 15.06 -22.00 13.14
N PHE A 51 15.18 -21.33 11.99
CA PHE A 51 15.27 -21.95 10.67
C PHE A 51 16.63 -21.69 10.00
N PRO A 52 17.74 -22.30 10.48
CA PRO A 52 19.06 -22.14 9.88
C PRO A 52 19.17 -22.75 8.48
N LEU A 53 20.17 -22.32 7.71
CA LEU A 53 20.50 -22.98 6.43
C LEU A 53 21.19 -24.33 6.67
N LEU A 54 20.71 -25.38 6.02
CA LEU A 54 21.27 -26.74 6.13
C LEU A 54 22.26 -27.02 4.97
N CYS A 55 23.58 -26.95 5.23
CA CYS A 55 24.65 -27.31 4.24
C CYS A 55 24.74 -28.84 4.12
N GLU A 56 24.99 -29.35 2.91
CA GLU A 56 25.40 -30.76 2.69
C GLU A 56 26.83 -31.05 3.15
N GLY A 57 27.66 -30.02 3.38
CA GLY A 57 29.03 -30.24 3.84
C GLY A 57 29.07 -30.71 5.28
N GLU A 58 29.83 -31.78 5.52
CA GLU A 58 30.06 -32.31 6.86
C GLU A 58 30.52 -31.20 7.82
N LYS A 59 29.81 -31.07 8.95
CA LYS A 59 30.12 -30.10 10.02
C LYS A 59 30.06 -28.62 9.59
N CYS A 60 29.41 -28.29 8.48
CA CYS A 60 29.20 -26.90 8.10
C CYS A 60 27.94 -26.32 8.77
N HIS A 61 28.14 -25.45 9.75
CA HIS A 61 27.09 -24.71 10.45
C HIS A 61 26.89 -23.31 9.88
N PHE A 62 27.04 -23.16 8.56
CA PHE A 62 26.93 -21.86 7.91
C PHE A 62 25.48 -21.36 7.91
N ASN A 63 25.27 -20.15 8.42
CA ASN A 63 23.98 -19.49 8.42
C ASN A 63 24.13 -18.01 8.03
N MET A 64 23.04 -17.40 7.56
CA MET A 64 23.00 -15.97 7.21
C MET A 64 21.60 -15.40 7.44
N CYS A 65 21.48 -14.08 7.52
CA CYS A 65 20.19 -13.42 7.74
C CYS A 65 19.24 -13.62 6.55
N SER A 66 17.95 -13.41 6.80
CA SER A 66 16.89 -13.54 5.78
C SER A 66 17.15 -12.69 4.53
N GLU A 67 17.71 -11.49 4.69
CA GLU A 67 18.00 -10.58 3.58
C GLU A 67 19.16 -11.09 2.70
N CYS A 68 20.26 -11.54 3.29
CA CYS A 68 21.35 -12.18 2.56
C CYS A 68 20.88 -13.46 1.85
N THR A 69 20.00 -14.24 2.48
CA THR A 69 19.42 -15.45 1.88
C THR A 69 18.58 -15.13 0.65
N ALA A 70 17.72 -14.10 0.74
CA ALA A 70 16.92 -13.62 -0.38
C ALA A 70 17.80 -13.07 -1.52
N ASN A 71 18.87 -12.35 -1.20
CA ASN A 71 19.83 -11.84 -2.19
C ASN A 71 20.59 -12.97 -2.90
N LEU A 72 20.99 -14.01 -2.17
CA LEU A 72 21.62 -15.21 -2.73
C LEU A 72 20.67 -15.92 -3.70
N LEU A 73 19.42 -16.14 -3.29
CA LEU A 73 18.39 -16.75 -4.14
C LEU A 73 18.11 -15.90 -5.38
N LYS A 74 17.95 -14.58 -5.23
CA LYS A 74 17.73 -13.65 -6.34
C LYS A 74 18.88 -13.67 -7.35
N SER A 75 20.12 -13.73 -6.85
CA SER A 75 21.32 -13.80 -7.70
C SER A 75 21.37 -15.09 -8.50
N SER A 76 20.94 -16.22 -7.93
CA SER A 76 20.86 -17.49 -8.66
C SER A 76 19.76 -17.56 -9.73
N LYS A 77 18.70 -16.75 -9.56
CA LYS A 77 17.60 -16.64 -10.52
C LYS A 77 17.89 -15.61 -11.62
N SER A 78 18.82 -14.68 -11.39
CA SER A 78 19.31 -13.85 -12.48
C SER A 78 19.95 -14.79 -13.52
N GLY A 79 19.58 -14.61 -14.79
CA GLY A 79 20.07 -15.46 -15.88
C GLY A 79 21.60 -15.47 -15.97
N PRO A 80 22.17 -16.15 -16.98
CA PRO A 80 23.62 -16.22 -17.13
C PRO A 80 24.23 -14.80 -17.04
N GLN A 81 25.23 -14.62 -16.18
CA GLN A 81 25.94 -13.35 -16.02
C GLN A 81 27.27 -13.42 -16.77
N GLU A 82 27.59 -12.36 -17.52
CA GLU A 82 28.86 -12.23 -18.22
C GLU A 82 29.95 -11.84 -17.21
N ALA A 83 30.98 -12.67 -17.06
CA ALA A 83 32.16 -12.32 -16.29
C ALA A 83 33.11 -11.43 -17.11
N SER A 84 34.13 -10.87 -16.46
CA SER A 84 35.09 -9.94 -17.10
C SER A 84 35.87 -10.54 -18.28
N ASP A 85 35.88 -11.87 -18.42
CA ASP A 85 36.49 -12.62 -19.52
C ASP A 85 35.54 -12.83 -20.72
N GLY A 86 34.30 -12.33 -20.64
CA GLY A 86 33.26 -12.50 -21.65
C GLY A 86 32.52 -13.84 -21.58
N ASN A 87 32.84 -14.70 -20.60
CA ASN A 87 32.15 -15.98 -20.43
C ASN A 87 30.87 -15.81 -19.62
N MET A 88 29.80 -16.47 -20.06
CA MET A 88 28.51 -16.49 -19.38
C MET A 88 28.49 -17.61 -18.34
N TYR A 89 28.28 -17.26 -17.07
CA TYR A 89 28.17 -18.24 -15.98
C TYR A 89 26.78 -18.22 -15.37
N GLN A 90 26.23 -19.40 -15.11
CA GLN A 90 25.04 -19.54 -14.27
C GLN A 90 25.49 -19.85 -12.84
N THR A 91 25.21 -18.94 -11.92
CA THR A 91 25.58 -19.07 -10.52
C THR A 91 24.77 -20.20 -9.87
N LYS A 92 25.40 -21.37 -9.69
CA LYS A 92 24.81 -22.46 -8.91
C LYS A 92 24.72 -22.05 -7.45
N LEU A 93 23.58 -22.31 -6.82
CA LEU A 93 23.41 -22.11 -5.38
C LEU A 93 24.28 -23.11 -4.61
N LYS A 94 25.40 -22.62 -4.10
CA LYS A 94 26.34 -23.36 -3.24
C LYS A 94 26.59 -22.58 -1.98
N CYS A 95 26.90 -23.28 -0.90
CA CYS A 95 27.22 -22.64 0.36
C CYS A 95 28.47 -21.75 0.23
N PRO A 96 28.39 -20.47 0.61
CA PRO A 96 29.55 -19.56 0.60
C PRO A 96 30.73 -20.05 1.45
N SER A 97 30.47 -20.77 2.53
CA SER A 97 31.50 -21.34 3.40
C SER A 97 32.03 -22.68 2.88
N CYS A 98 31.13 -23.67 2.70
CA CYS A 98 31.52 -25.06 2.45
C CYS A 98 31.58 -25.45 0.95
N ARG A 99 31.03 -24.61 0.07
CA ARG A 99 30.81 -24.86 -1.38
C ARG A 99 29.99 -26.11 -1.72
N SER A 100 29.52 -26.89 -0.75
CA SER A 100 28.52 -27.94 -0.95
C SER A 100 27.15 -27.35 -1.28
N SER A 101 26.21 -28.20 -1.71
CA SER A 101 24.82 -27.77 -1.91
C SER A 101 24.11 -27.63 -0.58
N PHE A 102 22.88 -27.11 -0.60
CA PHE A 102 22.01 -27.07 0.58
C PHE A 102 21.05 -28.27 0.53
N PHE A 103 20.73 -28.86 1.68
CA PHE A 103 19.67 -29.87 1.79
C PHE A 103 18.27 -29.29 1.61
N VAL A 104 18.14 -27.97 1.82
CA VAL A 104 16.88 -27.23 1.80
C VAL A 104 16.80 -26.29 0.60
N TYR A 105 15.58 -26.07 0.10
CA TYR A 105 15.34 -24.99 -0.83
C TYR A 105 15.40 -23.66 -0.08
N LEU A 106 16.24 -22.73 -0.56
CA LEU A 106 16.35 -21.39 0.05
C LEU A 106 15.00 -20.66 0.10
N SER A 107 14.10 -20.93 -0.88
CA SER A 107 12.75 -20.38 -0.88
C SER A 107 11.92 -20.86 0.32
N ASP A 108 12.06 -22.13 0.72
CA ASP A 108 11.32 -22.70 1.84
C ASP A 108 11.82 -22.09 3.16
N VAL A 109 13.14 -21.92 3.30
CA VAL A 109 13.71 -21.28 4.49
C VAL A 109 13.26 -19.82 4.61
N ILE A 110 13.27 -19.06 3.51
CA ILE A 110 12.78 -17.68 3.51
C ILE A 110 11.30 -17.63 3.89
N LEU A 111 10.48 -18.54 3.34
CA LEU A 111 9.06 -18.67 3.65
C LEU A 111 8.83 -18.95 5.14
N LEU A 112 9.50 -19.97 5.70
CA LEU A 112 9.36 -20.33 7.12
C LEU A 112 9.80 -19.20 8.06
N ARG A 113 10.90 -18.49 7.73
CA ARG A 113 11.33 -17.31 8.50
C ARG A 113 10.31 -16.17 8.43
N GLN A 114 9.65 -15.97 7.29
CA GLN A 114 8.60 -14.95 7.16
C GLN A 114 7.35 -15.30 7.96
N VAL A 115 6.98 -16.59 8.03
CA VAL A 115 5.88 -17.08 8.87
C VAL A 115 6.18 -16.84 10.34
N GLU A 116 7.39 -17.18 10.80
CA GLU A 116 7.82 -16.94 12.19
C GLU A 116 7.76 -15.45 12.58
N VAL A 117 8.20 -14.56 11.67
CA VAL A 117 8.07 -13.11 11.87
C VAL A 117 6.60 -12.71 11.95
N HIS A 118 5.74 -13.28 11.11
CA HIS A 118 4.32 -12.97 11.11
C HIS A 118 3.64 -13.37 12.41
N GLU A 119 3.84 -14.61 12.86
CA GLU A 119 3.27 -15.13 14.10
C GLU A 119 3.67 -14.24 15.29
N ARG A 120 4.94 -13.83 15.36
CA ARG A 120 5.41 -12.90 16.40
C ARG A 120 4.73 -11.52 16.33
N LEU A 121 4.48 -11.02 15.12
CA LEU A 121 3.84 -9.71 14.91
C LEU A 121 2.32 -9.74 15.08
N GLN A 122 1.68 -10.91 15.06
CA GLN A 122 0.22 -11.03 15.24
C GLN A 122 -0.21 -10.47 16.60
N ASP A 123 0.57 -10.74 17.64
CA ASP A 123 0.27 -10.34 19.01
C ASP A 123 0.61 -8.86 19.32
N THR A 124 1.43 -8.21 18.49
CA THR A 124 1.82 -6.81 18.68
C THR A 124 0.76 -5.86 18.14
N ASN A 125 0.42 -4.80 18.88
CA ASN A 125 -0.51 -3.77 18.43
C ASN A 125 0.06 -3.02 17.21
N ASP A 126 -0.76 -2.80 16.17
CA ASP A 126 -0.36 -2.13 14.92
C ASP A 126 0.23 -0.73 15.15
N ALA A 127 -0.18 -0.05 16.23
CA ALA A 127 0.36 1.27 16.61
C ALA A 127 1.81 1.23 17.10
N GLU A 128 2.29 0.07 17.56
CA GLU A 128 3.66 -0.13 18.07
C GLU A 128 4.62 -0.60 16.98
N LEU A 129 4.08 -0.98 15.80
CA LEU A 129 4.86 -1.50 14.70
C LEU A 129 5.41 -0.37 13.82
N ASN A 130 6.68 -0.47 13.47
CA ASN A 130 7.24 0.38 12.42
C ASN A 130 6.61 0.01 11.05
N ALA A 131 6.74 0.90 10.07
CA ALA A 131 6.14 0.70 8.75
C ALA A 131 6.62 -0.56 7.99
N LYS A 132 7.82 -1.08 8.29
CA LYS A 132 8.36 -2.30 7.67
C LYS A 132 7.67 -3.54 8.26
N ASP A 133 7.50 -3.58 9.57
CA ASP A 133 6.87 -4.70 10.27
C ASP A 133 5.35 -4.70 10.10
N LEU A 134 4.72 -3.53 10.05
CA LEU A 134 3.30 -3.42 9.71
C LEU A 134 3.01 -3.98 8.32
N ARG A 135 3.85 -3.68 7.32
CA ARG A 135 3.74 -4.29 5.97
C ARG A 135 3.91 -5.80 6.03
N ARG A 136 4.87 -6.32 6.80
CA ARG A 136 5.09 -7.76 6.94
C ARG A 136 3.88 -8.45 7.57
N LYS A 137 3.31 -7.87 8.63
CA LYS A 137 2.10 -8.37 9.30
C LYS A 137 0.91 -8.48 8.35
N HIS A 138 0.66 -7.46 7.54
CA HIS A 138 -0.49 -7.44 6.63
C HIS A 138 -0.27 -8.19 5.31
N ASN A 139 0.97 -8.37 4.84
CA ASN A 139 1.26 -9.05 3.57
C ASN A 139 0.85 -10.54 3.57
N ILE A 140 1.03 -11.25 4.69
CA ILE A 140 0.70 -12.68 4.77
C ILE A 140 -0.82 -12.88 4.94
N SER A 141 -1.47 -12.04 5.77
CA SER A 141 -2.92 -12.08 5.97
C SER A 141 -3.74 -11.82 4.70
N ASN A 142 -3.16 -11.14 3.70
CA ASN A 142 -3.81 -10.86 2.42
C ASN A 142 -3.73 -12.02 1.41
N GLY A 143 -3.38 -13.24 1.83
CA GLY A 143 -3.39 -14.43 0.97
C GLY A 143 -2.22 -14.49 -0.01
N SER A 144 -1.13 -13.77 0.26
CA SER A 144 0.11 -13.86 -0.52
C SER A 144 0.79 -15.24 -0.41
N MET A 145 0.44 -16.03 0.62
CA MET A 145 0.99 -17.35 0.88
C MET A 145 -0.17 -18.31 1.14
N SER A 146 -0.18 -19.47 0.47
CA SER A 146 -1.19 -20.48 0.78
C SER A 146 -0.75 -21.26 2.02
N ASP A 147 -1.70 -21.57 2.92
CA ASP A 147 -1.43 -22.43 4.09
C ASP A 147 -0.79 -23.77 3.66
N MET A 148 -1.15 -24.26 2.48
CA MET A 148 -0.58 -25.46 1.89
C MET A 148 0.92 -25.30 1.57
N ASP A 149 1.36 -24.16 1.04
CA ASP A 149 2.78 -23.91 0.77
C ASP A 149 3.61 -23.91 2.06
N ILE A 150 3.06 -23.36 3.14
CA ILE A 150 3.70 -23.32 4.47
C ILE A 150 3.87 -24.74 5.00
N VAL A 151 2.80 -25.55 4.99
CA VAL A 151 2.83 -26.95 5.45
C VAL A 151 3.85 -27.75 4.65
N MET A 152 3.85 -27.62 3.32
CA MET A 152 4.77 -28.33 2.44
C MET A 152 6.23 -27.89 2.61
N ALA A 153 6.47 -26.59 2.83
CA ALA A 153 7.81 -26.08 3.10
C ALA A 153 8.35 -26.60 4.44
N ASN A 154 7.50 -26.65 5.48
CA ASN A 154 7.87 -27.16 6.79
C ASN A 154 8.20 -28.65 6.74
N GLU A 155 7.39 -29.46 6.04
CA GLU A 155 7.65 -30.90 5.87
C GLU A 155 8.99 -31.15 5.14
N ARG A 156 9.26 -30.42 4.05
CA ARG A 156 10.54 -30.52 3.32
C ARG A 156 11.73 -30.11 4.21
N TYR A 157 11.57 -29.04 4.99
CA TYR A 157 12.61 -28.56 5.89
C TYR A 157 12.92 -29.56 6.99
N GLU A 158 11.90 -30.13 7.66
CA GLU A 158 12.08 -31.13 8.71
C GLU A 158 12.69 -32.44 8.18
N ASN A 159 12.33 -32.86 6.98
CA ASN A 159 12.96 -34.02 6.34
C ASN A 159 14.45 -33.76 6.02
N ALA A 160 14.78 -32.55 5.56
CA ALA A 160 16.17 -32.14 5.34
C ALA A 160 16.97 -32.08 6.65
N ARG A 161 16.36 -31.62 7.73
CA ARG A 161 16.96 -31.57 9.08
C ARG A 161 17.27 -32.97 9.62
N LYS A 162 16.32 -33.90 9.53
CA LYS A 162 16.55 -35.31 9.90
C LYS A 162 17.72 -35.92 9.12
N LYS A 163 17.85 -35.55 7.84
CA LYS A 163 18.96 -35.99 6.99
C LYS A 163 20.30 -35.37 7.40
N SER A 164 20.34 -34.09 7.78
CA SER A 164 21.57 -33.42 8.22
C SER A 164 22.09 -33.94 9.57
N ASP A 165 21.18 -34.34 10.47
CA ASP A 165 21.55 -34.84 11.80
C ASP A 165 22.10 -36.28 11.78
N GLY A 166 22.16 -36.91 10.61
CA GLY A 166 22.65 -38.29 10.46
C GLY A 166 21.74 -39.33 11.13
N VAL A 167 20.50 -38.96 11.48
CA VAL A 167 19.50 -39.83 12.14
C VAL A 167 18.76 -40.72 11.13
N PHE A 168 19.20 -40.74 9.86
CA PHE A 168 18.69 -41.68 8.88
C PHE A 168 19.38 -43.03 9.09
N ASP A 169 18.85 -43.77 10.07
CA ASP A 169 19.23 -45.13 10.44
C ASP A 169 19.14 -46.04 9.20
N GLU A 170 20.22 -46.76 8.90
CA GLU A 170 20.36 -47.77 7.84
C GLU A 170 19.46 -49.02 8.09
N LEU A 171 18.24 -48.86 8.61
CA LEU A 171 17.36 -49.96 9.02
C LEU A 171 16.33 -50.39 7.97
N PHE A 172 16.54 -50.04 6.70
CA PHE A 172 15.77 -50.62 5.57
C PHE A 172 16.69 -51.07 4.44
N ASP A 173 17.69 -51.89 4.78
CA ASP A 173 18.19 -52.92 3.87
C ASP A 173 17.30 -54.17 4.02
N GLU A 174 16.09 -54.11 3.48
CA GLU A 174 15.36 -55.34 3.13
C GLU A 174 15.44 -55.51 1.62
N ASP A 175 16.32 -56.44 1.23
CA ASP A 175 16.41 -57.07 -0.07
C ASP A 175 15.04 -57.66 -0.46
N ASP A 176 14.17 -56.88 -1.10
CA ASP A 176 13.02 -57.43 -1.82
C ASP A 176 13.22 -57.27 -3.34
N ASP A 177 13.64 -58.40 -3.89
CA ASP A 177 13.76 -58.77 -5.30
C ASP A 177 12.46 -58.48 -6.07
N MET A 178 12.33 -57.26 -6.60
CA MET A 178 11.25 -56.86 -7.49
C MET A 178 11.63 -57.16 -8.95
N SER A 179 11.80 -58.45 -9.24
CA SER A 179 11.81 -58.97 -10.60
C SER A 179 10.45 -59.61 -10.93
N SER A 180 9.80 -59.08 -11.97
CA SER A 180 8.75 -59.72 -12.78
C SER A 180 7.39 -60.06 -12.15
N ILE A 181 6.44 -59.11 -12.21
CA ILE A 181 5.02 -59.43 -12.44
C ILE A 181 4.45 -58.49 -13.51
N GLY A 182 4.30 -59.04 -14.72
CA GLY A 182 3.44 -58.48 -15.75
C GLY A 182 1.98 -58.79 -15.40
N LEU A 183 1.15 -57.76 -15.29
CA LEU A 183 -0.31 -57.90 -15.24
C LEU A 183 -0.94 -57.06 -16.33
N LYS A 184 -1.73 -57.75 -17.14
CA LYS A 184 -2.60 -57.25 -18.22
C LYS A 184 -3.65 -56.29 -17.64
N PRO A 185 -4.14 -55.31 -18.43
CA PRO A 185 -5.30 -54.53 -18.05
C PRO A 185 -6.53 -55.46 -18.10
N SER A 186 -7.26 -55.51 -16.98
CA SER A 186 -8.57 -56.14 -16.90
C SER A 186 -9.62 -55.05 -16.68
N ASP A 187 -10.64 -55.10 -17.53
CA ASP A 187 -11.84 -54.29 -17.51
C ASP A 187 -12.63 -54.52 -16.21
N SER A 188 -12.93 -53.44 -15.51
CA SER A 188 -14.08 -53.28 -14.62
C SER A 188 -14.25 -51.75 -14.44
N ASP A 189 -15.21 -51.10 -15.10
CA ASP A 189 -16.62 -51.05 -14.74
C ASP A 189 -16.84 -50.92 -13.23
N ASP A 190 -16.63 -49.70 -12.70
CA ASP A 190 -17.30 -49.28 -11.48
C ASP A 190 -17.83 -47.84 -11.58
N LEU A 191 -19.17 -47.79 -11.60
CA LEU A 191 -20.03 -46.62 -11.67
C LEU A 191 -20.08 -45.92 -10.31
N HIS A 192 -19.17 -44.97 -10.06
CA HIS A 192 -19.43 -43.93 -9.05
C HIS A 192 -20.20 -42.77 -9.66
N ARG A 193 -21.54 -42.91 -9.62
CA ARG A 193 -22.52 -41.86 -9.87
C ARG A 193 -22.45 -40.84 -8.73
N GLU A 194 -21.55 -39.86 -8.85
CA GLU A 194 -21.57 -38.68 -8.02
C GLU A 194 -22.90 -37.94 -8.23
N LYS A 195 -23.66 -37.84 -7.14
CA LYS A 195 -24.87 -37.02 -7.06
C LYS A 195 -24.44 -35.57 -7.28
N ALA A 196 -24.76 -35.04 -8.46
CA ALA A 196 -24.78 -33.61 -8.73
C ALA A 196 -25.66 -32.91 -7.67
N THR A 197 -25.01 -32.35 -6.65
CA THR A 197 -25.59 -31.35 -5.77
C THR A 197 -25.90 -30.13 -6.63
N SER A 198 -27.18 -29.95 -6.92
CA SER A 198 -27.72 -28.78 -7.60
C SER A 198 -27.06 -27.51 -7.04
N PRO A 199 -26.54 -26.60 -7.88
CA PRO A 199 -26.00 -25.33 -7.40
C PRO A 199 -27.12 -24.60 -6.65
N ARG A 200 -26.92 -24.40 -5.34
CA ARG A 200 -27.78 -23.55 -4.52
C ARG A 200 -27.72 -22.16 -5.15
N SER A 201 -28.86 -21.65 -5.62
CA SER A 201 -28.99 -20.26 -6.04
C SER A 201 -28.60 -19.37 -4.86
N LEU A 202 -27.42 -18.75 -4.94
CA LEU A 202 -26.98 -17.76 -3.96
C LEU A 202 -28.03 -16.65 -3.91
N GLY A 203 -28.56 -16.39 -2.72
CA GLY A 203 -29.48 -15.28 -2.52
C GLY A 203 -28.78 -13.94 -2.78
N PRO A 204 -29.52 -12.88 -3.12
CA PRO A 204 -28.95 -11.54 -3.33
C PRO A 204 -28.12 -11.04 -2.13
N GLU A 205 -28.37 -11.53 -0.92
CA GLU A 205 -27.55 -11.18 0.27
C GLU A 205 -26.15 -11.83 0.29
N ASP A 206 -25.96 -12.98 -0.36
CA ASP A 206 -24.64 -13.63 -0.44
C ASP A 206 -23.78 -13.03 -1.57
N LEU A 207 -24.39 -12.46 -2.61
CA LEU A 207 -23.71 -11.63 -3.60
C LEU A 207 -23.22 -10.30 -3.02
N VAL A 208 -23.90 -9.77 -1.99
CA VAL A 208 -23.41 -8.61 -1.21
C VAL A 208 -22.23 -8.99 -0.31
N LYS A 209 -22.10 -10.27 0.10
CA LYS A 209 -20.95 -10.79 0.86
C LYS A 209 -19.75 -11.17 0.00
N GLN A 210 -19.95 -11.51 -1.28
CA GLN A 210 -18.87 -11.43 -2.25
C GLN A 210 -18.51 -9.95 -2.38
N LYS A 211 -17.58 -9.50 -1.53
CA LYS A 211 -16.86 -8.23 -1.64
C LYS A 211 -16.31 -8.18 -3.07
N ILE A 212 -17.10 -7.68 -4.00
CA ILE A 212 -16.56 -7.12 -5.23
C ILE A 212 -15.63 -6.04 -4.70
N GLN A 213 -14.32 -6.30 -4.79
CA GLN A 213 -13.29 -5.37 -4.40
C GLN A 213 -13.35 -4.23 -5.40
N PHE A 214 -14.33 -3.35 -5.21
CA PHE A 214 -14.52 -2.17 -6.00
C PHE A 214 -13.41 -1.19 -5.63
N VAL A 215 -12.55 -0.91 -6.60
CA VAL A 215 -11.41 0.01 -6.47
C VAL A 215 -11.74 1.30 -7.17
N ASP A 216 -11.90 2.37 -6.40
CA ASP A 216 -12.11 3.69 -6.94
C ASP A 216 -10.79 4.31 -7.40
N ASN A 217 -10.42 4.02 -8.64
CA ASN A 217 -9.16 4.48 -9.24
C ASN A 217 -9.05 6.02 -9.28
N MET A 218 -10.16 6.77 -9.26
CA MET A 218 -10.09 8.24 -9.30
C MET A 218 -9.30 8.81 -8.12
N VAL A 219 -9.34 8.13 -6.98
CA VAL A 219 -8.67 8.53 -5.73
C VAL A 219 -7.14 8.45 -5.85
N LEU A 220 -6.63 7.66 -6.80
CA LEU A 220 -5.20 7.40 -7.01
C LEU A 220 -4.53 8.42 -7.93
N MET A 221 -5.27 9.37 -8.49
CA MET A 221 -4.76 10.51 -9.26
C MET A 221 -3.83 10.13 -10.43
N GLY A 222 -4.06 8.99 -11.10
CA GLY A 222 -3.25 8.56 -12.24
C GLY A 222 -2.06 7.67 -11.88
N LEU A 223 -1.92 7.27 -10.62
CA LEU A 223 -0.83 6.42 -10.13
C LEU A 223 -1.16 4.92 -10.20
N GLU A 224 -2.29 4.54 -10.79
CA GLU A 224 -2.79 3.16 -10.80
C GLU A 224 -1.80 2.21 -11.48
N HIS A 225 -1.12 2.67 -12.53
CA HIS A 225 -0.14 1.88 -13.28
C HIS A 225 1.21 1.73 -12.58
N CYS A 226 1.42 2.49 -11.50
CA CYS A 226 2.65 2.49 -10.72
C CYS A 226 2.60 1.55 -9.51
N MET A 227 1.48 0.85 -9.33
CA MET A 227 1.15 0.07 -8.14
C MET A 227 0.65 -1.33 -8.53
N THR A 228 0.88 -2.29 -7.65
CA THR A 228 0.23 -3.61 -7.70
C THR A 228 -1.25 -3.52 -7.31
N ASP A 229 -2.05 -4.53 -7.68
CA ASP A 229 -3.47 -4.57 -7.32
C ASP A 229 -3.69 -4.52 -5.80
N ALA A 230 -2.85 -5.23 -5.03
CA ALA A 230 -2.88 -5.21 -3.58
C ALA A 230 -2.59 -3.80 -3.00
N GLU A 231 -1.58 -3.11 -3.53
CA GLU A 231 -1.27 -1.73 -3.10
C GLU A 231 -2.41 -0.76 -3.43
N ARG A 232 -3.02 -0.88 -4.62
CA ARG A 232 -4.17 -0.07 -5.01
C ARG A 232 -5.34 -0.28 -4.05
N ASN A 233 -5.69 -1.52 -3.76
CA ASN A 233 -6.77 -1.87 -2.84
C ASN A 233 -6.53 -1.28 -1.45
N PHE A 234 -5.32 -1.49 -0.92
CA PHE A 234 -4.94 -1.02 0.41
C PHE A 234 -4.98 0.51 0.51
N ILE A 235 -4.43 1.22 -0.49
CA ILE A 235 -4.44 2.70 -0.51
C ILE A 235 -5.85 3.24 -0.65
N VAL A 236 -6.68 2.69 -1.54
CA VAL A 236 -8.08 3.12 -1.69
C VAL A 236 -8.85 2.87 -0.40
N GLU A 237 -8.63 1.73 0.27
CA GLU A 237 -9.24 1.45 1.57
C GLU A 237 -8.84 2.48 2.62
N MET A 238 -7.57 2.84 2.73
CA MET A 238 -7.13 3.89 3.66
C MET A 238 -7.73 5.26 3.33
N MET A 239 -7.70 5.66 2.05
CA MET A 239 -8.23 6.95 1.58
C MET A 239 -9.75 7.08 1.80
N THR A 240 -10.47 5.96 1.79
CA THR A 240 -11.95 5.92 1.91
C THR A 240 -12.44 5.45 3.28
N SER A 241 -11.53 5.23 4.22
CA SER A 241 -11.85 4.74 5.58
C SER A 241 -12.60 5.75 6.45
N GLY A 242 -12.58 7.03 6.08
CA GLY A 242 -13.15 8.11 6.89
C GLY A 242 -12.31 8.53 8.09
N SER A 243 -11.08 8.01 8.24
CA SER A 243 -10.10 8.37 9.28
C SER A 243 -9.02 9.29 8.73
N THR A 244 -8.72 10.37 9.44
CA THR A 244 -7.65 11.34 9.10
C THR A 244 -6.27 10.68 9.15
N THR A 245 -5.98 9.88 10.18
CA THR A 245 -4.71 9.15 10.34
C THR A 245 -4.45 8.21 9.16
N LYS A 246 -5.45 7.42 8.77
CA LYS A 246 -5.35 6.54 7.60
C LYS A 246 -5.16 7.33 6.31
N LEU A 247 -5.82 8.48 6.18
CA LEU A 247 -5.69 9.36 5.03
C LEU A 247 -4.26 9.91 4.89
N VAL A 248 -3.63 10.31 6.00
CA VAL A 248 -2.23 10.75 6.04
C VAL A 248 -1.28 9.64 5.61
N ASN A 249 -1.45 8.44 6.18
CA ASN A 249 -0.65 7.27 5.83
C ASN A 249 -0.77 6.93 4.35
N ALA A 250 -1.98 7.02 3.78
CA ALA A 250 -2.19 6.83 2.34
C ALA A 250 -1.43 7.88 1.50
N CYS A 251 -1.47 9.16 1.89
CA CYS A 251 -0.73 10.21 1.20
C CYS A 251 0.80 10.00 1.26
N GLN A 252 1.32 9.58 2.41
CA GLN A 252 2.75 9.26 2.57
C GLN A 252 3.18 8.08 1.70
N LEU A 253 2.33 7.05 1.59
CA LEU A 253 2.58 5.90 0.72
C LEU A 253 2.54 6.30 -0.76
N LEU A 254 1.55 7.09 -1.17
CA LEU A 254 1.47 7.62 -2.54
C LEU A 254 2.71 8.46 -2.89
N ASN A 255 3.15 9.36 -2.00
CA ASN A 255 4.37 10.14 -2.22
C ASN A 255 5.61 9.24 -2.32
N SER A 256 5.71 8.21 -1.49
CA SER A 256 6.80 7.23 -1.53
C SER A 256 6.84 6.48 -2.87
N ILE A 257 5.66 6.10 -3.40
CA ILE A 257 5.52 5.45 -4.71
C ILE A 257 5.93 6.40 -5.84
N ILE A 258 5.54 7.67 -5.78
CA ILE A 258 5.98 8.69 -6.74
C ILE A 258 7.51 8.80 -6.74
N LYS A 259 8.13 8.93 -5.56
CA LYS A 259 9.60 9.03 -5.41
C LYS A 259 10.32 7.80 -5.97
N MET A 260 9.86 6.59 -5.65
CA MET A 260 10.43 5.35 -6.16
C MET A 260 10.34 5.24 -7.69
N ASN A 261 9.22 5.65 -8.28
CA ASN A 261 9.05 5.63 -9.73
C ASN A 261 9.88 6.70 -10.43
N ALA A 262 10.05 7.88 -9.83
CA ALA A 262 10.95 8.91 -10.34
C ALA A 262 12.41 8.41 -10.41
N LEU A 263 12.87 7.66 -9.40
CA LEU A 263 14.20 7.04 -9.39
C LEU A 263 14.35 5.97 -10.47
N LYS A 264 13.38 5.05 -10.60
CA LYS A 264 13.37 4.03 -11.67
C LYS A 264 13.40 4.65 -13.07
N ASN A 265 12.68 5.75 -13.27
CA ASN A 265 12.68 6.46 -14.55
C ASN A 265 14.03 7.11 -14.84
N ARG A 266 14.69 7.69 -13.83
CA ARG A 266 16.07 8.21 -13.96
C ARG A 266 17.07 7.11 -14.30
N GLU A 267 16.99 5.94 -13.65
CA GLU A 267 17.85 4.80 -13.97
C GLU A 267 17.66 4.30 -15.40
N ARG A 268 16.42 4.25 -15.89
CA ARG A 268 16.13 3.88 -17.28
C ARG A 268 16.71 4.88 -18.28
N GLN A 269 16.63 6.17 -17.97
CA GLN A 269 17.26 7.22 -18.79
C GLN A 269 18.78 7.09 -18.80
N MET A 270 19.41 6.80 -17.66
CA MET A 270 20.87 6.61 -17.60
C MET A 270 21.35 5.34 -18.32
N LYS A 271 20.54 4.28 -18.37
CA LYS A 271 20.89 3.02 -19.05
C LYS A 271 20.78 3.08 -20.58
N ASN A 272 20.11 4.08 -21.14
CA ASN A 272 19.92 4.19 -22.59
C ASN A 272 20.37 5.55 -23.15
N PRO A 273 21.64 5.94 -22.99
CA PRO A 273 22.14 7.25 -23.44
C PRO A 273 22.16 7.42 -24.96
N ASN A 274 22.02 6.32 -25.73
CA ASN A 274 22.08 6.31 -27.19
C ASN A 274 20.71 6.12 -27.87
N GLY A 275 19.60 6.16 -27.10
CA GLY A 275 18.28 6.22 -27.69
C GLY A 275 18.05 7.60 -28.29
N SER A 276 18.40 7.77 -29.57
CA SER A 276 18.16 8.97 -30.38
C SER A 276 16.76 9.54 -30.10
N ASP A 277 16.70 10.83 -29.78
CA ASP A 277 15.55 11.66 -29.35
C ASP A 277 14.32 11.72 -30.30
N ASP A 278 14.15 10.78 -31.22
CA ASP A 278 13.19 10.90 -32.32
C ASP A 278 11.78 10.40 -32.01
N VAL A 279 11.48 10.06 -30.75
CA VAL A 279 10.11 9.68 -30.34
C VAL A 279 9.62 10.61 -29.24
N SER A 280 9.31 11.84 -29.66
CA SER A 280 8.33 12.67 -28.98
C SER A 280 6.95 12.02 -29.09
N THR A 281 6.68 11.02 -28.26
CA THR A 281 5.31 10.60 -27.96
C THR A 281 4.66 11.76 -27.21
N ARG A 282 4.07 12.69 -27.97
CA ARG A 282 3.08 13.64 -27.48
C ARG A 282 1.95 12.83 -26.84
N SER A 283 2.02 12.61 -25.54
CA SER A 283 0.85 12.34 -24.71
C SER A 283 0.00 13.62 -24.70
N ASN A 284 -0.84 13.75 -25.74
CA ASN A 284 -1.91 14.74 -25.82
C ASN A 284 -2.93 14.46 -24.69
N MET A 285 -2.66 14.94 -23.48
CA MET A 285 -3.73 15.31 -22.56
C MET A 285 -4.21 16.70 -22.96
N SER A 286 -5.09 16.75 -23.96
CA SER A 286 -5.80 17.97 -24.31
C SER A 286 -6.91 18.20 -23.30
N SER A 287 -6.63 19.02 -22.29
CA SER A 287 -7.65 19.64 -21.45
C SER A 287 -8.47 20.56 -22.35
N SER A 288 -9.63 20.10 -22.79
CA SER A 288 -10.60 20.90 -23.55
C SER A 288 -11.32 21.84 -22.59
N THR A 289 -10.67 22.96 -22.27
CA THR A 289 -11.33 24.11 -21.66
C THR A 289 -12.21 24.77 -22.73
N SER A 290 -13.48 24.39 -22.77
CA SER A 290 -14.49 25.07 -23.59
C SER A 290 -14.79 26.45 -23.00
N GLN A 291 -14.04 27.47 -23.44
CA GLN A 291 -14.48 28.85 -23.28
C GLN A 291 -15.49 29.17 -24.38
N THR A 292 -16.75 29.25 -23.99
CA THR A 292 -17.81 29.92 -24.74
C THR A 292 -17.57 31.42 -24.70
N SER A 293 -17.09 32.01 -25.80
CA SER A 293 -17.25 33.43 -26.06
C SER A 293 -17.91 33.64 -27.42
N SER A 294 -19.10 34.21 -27.31
CA SER A 294 -19.97 34.63 -28.40
C SER A 294 -19.41 35.87 -29.09
N SER A 295 -19.55 35.91 -30.42
CA SER A 295 -20.08 37.01 -31.26
C SER A 295 -19.20 37.29 -32.48
N TYR A 296 -19.74 37.01 -33.68
CA TYR A 296 -19.94 37.93 -34.82
C TYR A 296 -20.37 37.13 -36.07
N PRO A 297 -21.33 37.64 -36.88
CA PRO A 297 -21.85 36.97 -38.07
C PRO A 297 -21.27 37.54 -39.39
N ARG A 298 -21.10 36.68 -40.40
CA ARG A 298 -20.95 36.93 -41.87
C ARG A 298 -20.47 35.60 -42.47
N SER A 299 -20.91 35.03 -43.59
CA SER A 299 -21.91 35.28 -44.64
C SER A 299 -22.01 33.95 -45.45
N PRO A 300 -23.02 33.76 -46.32
CA PRO A 300 -23.33 32.47 -46.91
C PRO A 300 -22.57 32.21 -48.22
N GLY A 301 -21.98 31.03 -48.35
CA GLY A 301 -21.29 30.56 -49.55
C GLY A 301 -21.78 29.17 -49.96
N VAL A 302 -22.73 29.17 -50.89
CA VAL A 302 -23.31 28.01 -51.57
C VAL A 302 -22.24 27.22 -52.31
N SER A 303 -22.15 25.91 -52.10
CA SER A 303 -21.76 24.99 -53.19
C SER A 303 -22.23 23.55 -52.94
N SER A 304 -23.29 23.20 -53.66
CA SER A 304 -23.78 21.84 -53.85
C SER A 304 -22.74 20.99 -54.59
N ARG A 305 -22.32 19.86 -54.00
CA ARG A 305 -21.95 18.67 -54.77
C ARG A 305 -22.43 17.42 -54.03
N LYS A 306 -23.51 16.85 -54.55
CA LYS A 306 -23.94 15.47 -54.28
C LYS A 306 -23.02 14.55 -55.09
N PHE A 307 -22.37 13.60 -54.44
CA PHE A 307 -21.99 12.33 -55.06
C PHE A 307 -22.35 11.19 -54.11
N TYR A 308 -23.22 10.32 -54.61
CA TYR A 308 -23.58 9.04 -54.04
C TYR A 308 -22.45 8.05 -54.29
N THR A 309 -21.96 7.39 -53.24
CA THR A 309 -21.46 6.01 -53.31
C THR A 309 -21.69 5.35 -51.95
N SER A 310 -22.87 4.74 -51.80
CA SER A 310 -23.19 3.84 -50.69
C SER A 310 -22.46 2.50 -50.91
N THR A 311 -21.27 2.39 -50.34
CA THR A 311 -20.65 1.08 -50.09
C THR A 311 -20.90 0.75 -48.63
N SER A 312 -21.94 -0.04 -48.38
CA SER A 312 -22.30 -0.56 -47.05
C SER A 312 -21.23 -1.54 -46.58
N LEU A 313 -20.18 -1.02 -45.94
CA LEU A 313 -19.27 -1.83 -45.16
C LEU A 313 -19.98 -2.19 -43.85
N SER A 314 -20.13 -3.48 -43.61
CA SER A 314 -20.58 -4.04 -42.33
C SER A 314 -19.66 -3.54 -41.22
N ILE A 315 -20.15 -2.57 -40.43
CA ILE A 315 -19.47 -2.05 -39.25
C ILE A 315 -19.42 -3.19 -38.25
N VAL A 316 -18.27 -3.86 -38.17
CA VAL A 316 -17.97 -4.80 -37.09
C VAL A 316 -17.92 -3.98 -35.81
N GLN A 317 -18.96 -4.09 -34.99
CA GLN A 317 -18.99 -3.51 -33.65
C GLN A 317 -17.93 -4.22 -32.81
N LYS A 318 -16.77 -3.58 -32.62
CA LYS A 318 -15.79 -4.04 -31.64
C LYS A 318 -16.39 -3.83 -30.25
N SER A 319 -16.34 -4.86 -29.41
CA SER A 319 -16.65 -4.72 -28.00
C SER A 319 -15.72 -3.65 -27.39
N PRO A 320 -16.25 -2.75 -26.55
CA PRO A 320 -15.44 -1.72 -25.92
C PRO A 320 -14.30 -2.36 -25.13
N THR A 321 -13.12 -1.79 -25.22
CA THR A 321 -11.97 -2.23 -24.43
C THR A 321 -12.16 -1.87 -22.96
N GLN A 322 -11.53 -2.61 -22.04
CA GLN A 322 -11.62 -2.30 -20.60
C GLN A 322 -11.25 -0.85 -20.29
N SER A 323 -10.23 -0.30 -20.97
CA SER A 323 -9.83 1.10 -20.83
C SER A 323 -10.92 2.09 -21.25
N GLU A 324 -11.72 1.79 -22.27
CA GLU A 324 -12.86 2.62 -22.68
C GLU A 324 -13.99 2.57 -21.65
N ILE A 325 -14.23 1.39 -21.06
CA ILE A 325 -15.20 1.22 -19.97
C ILE A 325 -14.74 2.03 -18.75
N ASP A 326 -13.49 1.91 -18.35
CA ASP A 326 -12.90 2.63 -17.22
C ASP A 326 -12.95 4.15 -17.45
N ALA A 327 -12.64 4.63 -18.65
CA ALA A 327 -12.72 6.05 -19.00
C ALA A 327 -14.17 6.57 -18.96
N LYS A 328 -15.13 5.77 -19.44
CA LYS A 328 -16.56 6.09 -19.37
C LYS A 328 -17.04 6.16 -17.92
N ASN A 329 -16.64 5.19 -17.10
CA ASN A 329 -16.96 5.15 -15.68
C ASN A 329 -16.33 6.32 -14.94
N HIS A 330 -15.07 6.64 -15.21
CA HIS A 330 -14.37 7.80 -14.66
C HIS A 330 -15.09 9.12 -15.00
N SER A 331 -15.53 9.30 -16.25
CA SER A 331 -16.30 10.49 -16.65
C SER A 331 -17.65 10.56 -15.95
N LYS A 332 -18.37 9.43 -15.89
CA LYS A 332 -19.66 9.32 -15.22
C LYS A 332 -19.54 9.63 -13.73
N TRP A 333 -18.66 8.94 -13.02
CA TRP A 333 -18.45 9.12 -11.59
C TRP A 333 -17.86 10.49 -11.27
N GLY A 334 -16.97 11.04 -12.10
CA GLY A 334 -16.47 12.40 -11.91
C GLY A 334 -17.57 13.47 -11.95
N SER A 335 -18.62 13.25 -12.73
CA SER A 335 -19.78 14.18 -12.79
C SER A 335 -20.78 13.98 -11.65
N LEU A 336 -21.05 12.72 -11.27
CA LEU A 336 -22.06 12.37 -10.27
C LEU A 336 -21.51 12.47 -8.84
N PHE A 337 -20.26 12.09 -8.67
CA PHE A 337 -19.58 11.95 -7.38
C PHE A 337 -18.14 12.49 -7.49
N PRO A 338 -17.97 13.81 -7.66
CA PRO A 338 -16.64 14.41 -7.82
C PRO A 338 -15.82 14.25 -6.54
N LEU A 339 -14.51 14.16 -6.73
CA LEU A 339 -13.55 14.24 -5.63
C LEU A 339 -13.62 15.62 -4.94
N PRO A 340 -13.25 15.72 -3.65
CA PRO A 340 -13.00 16.99 -2.99
C PRO A 340 -12.08 17.89 -3.82
N PHE A 341 -12.31 19.21 -3.80
CA PHE A 341 -11.41 20.13 -4.50
C PHE A 341 -10.02 20.17 -3.84
N ARG A 342 -9.99 20.06 -2.51
CA ARG A 342 -8.77 19.97 -1.71
C ARG A 342 -8.44 18.50 -1.44
N MET A 343 -7.92 17.81 -2.46
CA MET A 343 -7.44 16.43 -2.27
C MET A 343 -6.24 16.41 -1.31
N PRO A 344 -6.16 15.40 -0.41
CA PRO A 344 -5.09 15.28 0.57
C PRO A 344 -3.77 14.90 -0.13
N ARG A 345 -2.67 15.51 0.32
CA ARG A 345 -1.35 15.31 -0.29
C ARG A 345 -0.27 15.35 0.78
N HIS A 346 0.82 14.65 0.50
CA HIS A 346 2.01 14.66 1.34
C HIS A 346 3.20 15.18 0.53
N CYS A 347 3.95 16.11 1.10
CA CYS A 347 5.09 16.76 0.45
C CYS A 347 6.25 16.93 1.43
N SER A 348 7.47 16.92 0.91
CA SER A 348 8.69 17.25 1.68
C SER A 348 9.15 18.65 1.27
N VAL A 349 9.30 19.55 2.25
CA VAL A 349 9.73 20.94 2.05
C VAL A 349 11.17 21.11 2.54
N THR A 350 12.06 21.54 1.66
CA THR A 350 13.44 21.93 2.03
C THR A 350 13.44 23.26 2.76
N LEU A 351 14.09 23.33 3.93
CA LEU A 351 14.10 24.49 4.83
C LEU A 351 15.35 25.37 4.64
N ASN A 352 15.68 25.70 3.40
CA ASN A 352 16.83 26.56 3.05
C ASN A 352 16.54 28.07 3.13
N PHE A 353 15.42 28.45 3.74
CA PHE A 353 14.95 29.83 3.91
C PHE A 353 14.69 30.14 5.40
N ASP A 354 14.53 31.41 5.76
CA ASP A 354 14.10 31.81 7.10
C ASP A 354 12.56 31.91 7.15
N PRO A 355 11.85 31.08 7.95
CA PRO A 355 10.39 31.12 8.00
C PRO A 355 9.84 32.43 8.60
N TYR A 356 10.67 33.25 9.24
CA TYR A 356 10.27 34.55 9.78
C TYR A 356 10.51 35.73 8.82
N ASP A 357 11.30 35.55 7.75
CA ASP A 357 11.54 36.61 6.76
C ASP A 357 10.57 36.47 5.57
N PRO A 358 9.50 37.27 5.51
CA PRO A 358 8.49 37.16 4.44
C PRO A 358 9.05 37.48 3.05
N ARG A 359 10.24 38.09 2.94
CA ARG A 359 10.85 38.43 1.64
C ARG A 359 11.65 37.29 1.05
N SER A 360 12.24 36.44 1.89
CA SER A 360 13.00 35.27 1.46
C SER A 360 12.23 33.96 1.58
N CYS A 361 11.11 33.95 2.30
CA CYS A 361 10.28 32.77 2.47
C CYS A 361 9.49 32.44 1.18
N PRO A 362 9.76 31.29 0.53
CA PRO A 362 9.06 30.90 -0.69
C PRO A 362 7.63 30.41 -0.44
N ILE A 363 7.24 30.20 0.83
CA ILE A 363 5.92 29.72 1.25
C ILE A 363 5.43 30.58 2.41
N ILE A 364 4.34 31.32 2.23
CA ILE A 364 3.75 32.12 3.30
C ILE A 364 2.49 31.44 3.78
N PHE A 365 2.31 31.43 5.10
CA PHE A 365 1.18 30.82 5.77
C PHE A 365 0.35 31.88 6.49
N ILE A 366 -0.95 31.63 6.61
CA ILE A 366 -1.89 32.45 7.38
C ILE A 366 -2.80 31.57 8.23
N ASP A 367 -3.24 32.10 9.37
CA ASP A 367 -4.25 31.45 10.18
C ASP A 367 -5.64 31.68 9.60
N ASP A 368 -6.42 30.62 9.48
CA ASP A 368 -7.83 30.65 9.16
C ASP A 368 -8.65 30.35 10.42
N GLU A 369 -9.17 31.42 11.01
CA GLU A 369 -10.11 31.39 12.12
C GLU A 369 -11.55 31.71 11.64
N GLU A 370 -11.71 32.09 10.36
CA GLU A 370 -12.97 32.60 9.82
C GLU A 370 -13.85 31.53 9.18
N SER A 371 -13.28 30.40 8.76
CA SER A 371 -14.05 29.35 8.07
C SER A 371 -14.96 28.56 9.01
N PHE A 372 -14.57 28.42 10.28
CA PHE A 372 -15.34 27.67 11.28
C PHE A 372 -15.64 28.48 12.55
N PRO A 373 -16.30 29.65 12.44
CA PRO A 373 -16.52 30.53 13.59
C PRO A 373 -17.52 29.94 14.60
N PHE A 374 -18.24 28.88 14.20
CA PHE A 374 -19.13 28.12 15.09
C PHE A 374 -18.36 27.15 16.00
N LEU A 375 -17.11 26.81 15.66
CA LEU A 375 -16.22 26.03 16.52
C LEU A 375 -15.50 26.99 17.46
N LYS A 376 -15.78 26.89 18.76
CA LYS A 376 -15.08 27.69 19.78
C LYS A 376 -13.76 27.05 20.23
N TYR A 377 -13.63 25.75 20.03
CA TYR A 377 -12.49 24.92 20.40
C TYR A 377 -12.50 23.67 19.51
N ASN A 378 -11.42 22.89 19.55
CA ASN A 378 -11.36 21.61 18.87
C ASN A 378 -12.47 20.72 19.44
N GLN A 379 -13.36 20.25 18.57
CA GLN A 379 -14.51 19.44 18.96
C GLN A 379 -14.48 18.12 18.19
N ASP A 380 -14.91 17.06 18.87
CA ASP A 380 -15.09 15.78 18.21
C ASP A 380 -16.24 15.90 17.21
N TYR A 381 -16.02 15.38 15.99
CA TYR A 381 -17.00 15.44 14.92
C TYR A 381 -18.33 14.79 15.31
N SER A 382 -18.28 13.73 16.12
CA SER A 382 -19.46 13.02 16.65
C SER A 382 -20.35 13.90 17.53
N GLU A 383 -19.77 14.88 18.23
CA GLU A 383 -20.48 15.80 19.13
C GLU A 383 -21.11 17.00 18.39
N LEU A 384 -20.74 17.21 17.12
CA LEU A 384 -21.29 18.29 16.33
C LEU A 384 -22.78 18.05 16.01
N GLN A 385 -23.57 19.12 16.13
CA GLN A 385 -24.93 19.14 15.61
C GLN A 385 -24.91 18.86 14.10
N GLU A 386 -25.96 18.20 13.59
CA GLU A 386 -26.07 17.78 12.19
C GLU A 386 -25.87 18.94 11.19
N ASN A 387 -26.44 20.12 11.49
CA ASN A 387 -26.23 21.32 10.69
C ASN A 387 -24.76 21.77 10.63
N ASN A 388 -23.99 21.54 11.70
CA ASN A 388 -22.56 21.85 11.75
C ASN A 388 -21.73 20.76 11.07
N LYS A 389 -22.08 19.47 11.22
CA LYS A 389 -21.50 18.36 10.45
C LYS A 389 -21.61 18.65 8.94
N TYR A 390 -22.79 19.04 8.47
CA TYR A 390 -23.03 19.40 7.08
C TYR A 390 -22.12 20.54 6.60
N LYS A 391 -21.95 21.60 7.41
CA LYS A 391 -21.03 22.71 7.08
C LYS A 391 -19.57 22.26 6.99
N VAL A 392 -19.13 21.38 7.89
CA VAL A 392 -17.78 20.80 7.85
C VAL A 392 -17.58 20.00 6.55
N LEU A 393 -18.56 19.19 6.13
CA LEU A 393 -18.46 18.44 4.87
C LEU A 393 -18.44 19.36 3.63
N CYS A 394 -19.22 20.45 3.63
CA CYS A 394 -19.24 21.41 2.53
C CYS A 394 -17.87 22.07 2.29
N ASP A 395 -17.08 22.26 3.35
CA ASP A 395 -15.76 22.87 3.26
C ASP A 395 -14.76 22.02 2.44
N ALA A 396 -14.91 20.69 2.37
CA ALA A 396 -14.09 19.84 1.49
C ALA A 396 -14.29 20.15 -0.03
N TYR A 397 -15.42 20.76 -0.37
CA TYR A 397 -15.76 21.25 -1.71
C TYR A 397 -15.62 22.77 -1.84
N SER A 398 -15.00 23.43 -0.87
CA SER A 398 -14.69 24.85 -0.96
C SER A 398 -13.29 25.07 -1.51
N THR A 399 -13.15 26.08 -2.37
CA THR A 399 -11.82 26.55 -2.79
C THR A 399 -11.45 27.77 -1.98
N ILE A 400 -10.22 27.77 -1.46
CA ILE A 400 -9.67 28.89 -0.70
C ILE A 400 -8.70 29.63 -1.60
N SER A 401 -8.92 30.93 -1.76
CA SER A 401 -8.10 31.80 -2.59
C SER A 401 -7.74 33.06 -1.82
N PHE A 402 -6.67 33.72 -2.27
CA PHE A 402 -6.17 34.94 -1.65
C PHE A 402 -6.09 36.04 -2.69
N ASN A 403 -6.57 37.23 -2.34
CA ASN A 403 -6.35 38.40 -3.16
C ASN A 403 -4.93 38.98 -2.92
N SER A 404 -4.53 39.98 -3.70
CA SER A 404 -3.22 40.64 -3.59
C SER A 404 -2.99 41.34 -2.24
N TRP A 405 -4.05 41.54 -1.44
CA TRP A 405 -3.97 42.12 -0.09
C TRP A 405 -3.93 41.06 1.01
N GLY A 406 -3.89 39.76 0.65
CA GLY A 406 -3.86 38.66 1.61
C GLY A 406 -5.21 38.32 2.25
N GLN A 407 -6.32 38.89 1.74
CA GLN A 407 -7.65 38.55 2.24
C GLN A 407 -8.09 37.19 1.71
N ILE A 408 -8.61 36.35 2.62
CA ILE A 408 -9.18 35.05 2.31
C ILE A 408 -10.50 35.24 1.54
N SER A 409 -10.65 34.50 0.45
CA SER A 409 -11.90 34.37 -0.31
C SER A 409 -12.20 32.89 -0.48
N VAL A 410 -13.28 32.44 0.16
CA VAL A 410 -13.78 31.07 0.10
C VAL A 410 -14.91 30.99 -0.93
N MET A 411 -14.75 30.16 -1.95
CA MET A 411 -15.80 29.88 -2.93
C MET A 411 -16.38 28.49 -2.66
N ASP A 412 -17.64 28.46 -2.26
CA ASP A 412 -18.38 27.24 -1.94
C ASP A 412 -18.84 26.50 -3.20
N GLY A 413 -18.28 25.30 -3.42
CA GLY A 413 -18.68 24.39 -4.48
C GLY A 413 -19.64 23.27 -4.05
N SER A 414 -20.03 23.21 -2.77
CA SER A 414 -20.93 22.17 -2.26
C SER A 414 -22.30 22.19 -2.93
N SER A 415 -22.70 23.35 -3.48
CA SER A 415 -23.99 23.55 -4.14
C SER A 415 -24.09 22.92 -5.54
N PHE A 416 -22.99 22.46 -6.12
CA PHE A 416 -23.00 21.78 -7.42
C PHE A 416 -23.71 20.42 -7.34
N ASN A 417 -24.24 19.94 -8.47
CA ASN A 417 -25.03 18.69 -8.50
C ASN A 417 -24.24 17.48 -8.00
N GLY A 418 -22.97 17.36 -8.39
CA GLY A 418 -22.11 16.24 -7.98
C GLY A 418 -21.89 16.19 -6.46
N PRO A 419 -21.34 17.25 -5.83
CA PRO A 419 -21.17 17.30 -4.38
C PRO A 419 -22.46 17.07 -3.60
N LYS A 420 -23.59 17.64 -4.04
CA LYS A 420 -24.91 17.39 -3.43
C LYS A 420 -25.27 15.91 -3.38
N ASN A 421 -25.00 15.15 -4.46
CA ASN A 421 -25.28 13.71 -4.48
C ASN A 421 -24.50 12.96 -3.40
N ILE A 422 -23.27 13.39 -3.11
CA ILE A 422 -22.42 12.81 -2.07
C ILE A 422 -22.91 13.22 -0.68
N LEU A 423 -23.21 14.50 -0.48
CA LEU A 423 -23.69 15.01 0.82
C LEU A 423 -25.04 14.39 1.21
N ASN A 424 -25.91 14.09 0.25
CA ASN A 424 -27.16 13.39 0.49
C ASN A 424 -26.95 11.94 1.00
N GLN A 425 -25.76 11.34 0.84
CA GLN A 425 -25.46 10.02 1.40
C GLN A 425 -25.23 10.05 2.91
N MET A 426 -25.11 11.24 3.52
CA MET A 426 -24.86 11.37 4.95
C MET A 426 -25.96 10.72 5.79
N GLU A 427 -27.22 10.85 5.36
CA GLU A 427 -28.38 10.24 6.04
C GLU A 427 -28.38 8.70 5.93
N GLU A 428 -27.86 8.16 4.83
CA GLU A 428 -27.87 6.73 4.55
C GLU A 428 -26.71 5.97 5.19
N CYS A 429 -25.54 6.58 5.33
CA CYS A 429 -24.33 5.90 5.76
C CYS A 429 -24.28 5.64 7.28
N GLY A 430 -25.16 6.31 8.06
CA GLY A 430 -25.13 6.30 9.52
C GLY A 430 -23.87 6.97 10.10
N ASP A 431 -23.86 7.20 11.41
CA ASP A 431 -22.69 7.71 12.13
C ASP A 431 -21.64 6.57 12.25
N VAL A 432 -20.86 6.34 11.18
CA VAL A 432 -19.61 5.59 11.28
C VAL A 432 -18.59 6.50 11.96
N VAL A 433 -18.60 6.49 13.29
CA VAL A 433 -17.71 7.29 14.13
C VAL A 433 -16.35 6.62 14.20
N SER A 434 -15.32 7.34 13.78
CA SER A 434 -13.94 7.04 14.14
C SER A 434 -13.61 7.86 15.39
N ASN A 435 -12.95 7.25 16.37
CA ASN A 435 -12.58 7.95 17.61
C ASN A 435 -11.56 9.08 17.38
N ASP A 436 -10.98 9.18 16.19
CA ASP A 436 -9.91 10.14 15.86
C ASP A 436 -10.41 11.36 15.06
N ASP A 437 -11.72 11.55 14.97
CA ASP A 437 -12.35 12.57 14.12
C ASP A 437 -12.44 13.95 14.80
N VAL A 438 -11.30 14.54 15.15
CA VAL A 438 -11.26 15.90 15.72
C VAL A 438 -11.41 16.94 14.61
N VAL A 439 -12.29 17.93 14.79
CA VAL A 439 -12.41 19.09 13.90
C VAL A 439 -11.67 20.28 14.49
N LEU A 440 -10.65 20.75 13.77
CA LEU A 440 -9.84 21.89 14.20
C LEU A 440 -10.61 23.21 14.01
N TRP A 441 -10.70 24.00 15.08
CA TRP A 441 -11.35 25.32 15.01
C TRP A 441 -10.48 26.36 14.30
N ARG A 442 -9.15 26.18 14.34
CA ARG A 442 -8.14 27.02 13.70
C ARG A 442 -7.32 26.18 12.75
N ARG A 443 -7.04 26.73 11.58
CA ARG A 443 -6.25 26.08 10.54
C ARG A 443 -5.11 26.96 10.09
N VAL A 444 -4.05 26.36 9.56
CA VAL A 444 -2.98 27.09 8.89
C VAL A 444 -3.07 26.80 7.39
N ILE A 445 -3.12 27.86 6.58
CA ILE A 445 -3.32 27.78 5.14
C ILE A 445 -2.13 28.37 4.40
N VAL A 446 -1.75 27.76 3.29
CA VAL A 446 -0.78 28.32 2.34
C VAL A 446 -1.40 29.53 1.64
N SER A 447 -0.98 30.75 1.99
CA SER A 447 -1.50 32.00 1.42
C SER A 447 -0.74 32.47 0.19
N TYR A 448 0.55 32.16 0.12
CA TYR A 448 1.40 32.46 -1.02
C TYR A 448 2.43 31.35 -1.20
N LEU A 449 2.74 31.07 -2.47
CA LEU A 449 3.68 30.03 -2.84
C LEU A 449 4.46 30.49 -4.07
N GLU A 450 5.78 30.55 -3.95
CA GLU A 450 6.65 30.80 -5.09
C GLU A 450 6.51 29.67 -6.11
N ARG A 451 6.48 30.03 -7.40
CA ARG A 451 6.25 29.07 -8.49
C ARG A 451 7.28 27.94 -8.54
N SER A 452 8.53 28.20 -8.14
CA SER A 452 9.60 27.20 -8.01
C SER A 452 9.27 26.20 -6.91
N ALA A 453 8.99 26.69 -5.70
CA ALA A 453 8.62 25.89 -4.54
C ALA A 453 7.37 25.04 -4.80
N GLY A 454 6.33 25.60 -5.43
CA GLY A 454 5.12 24.84 -5.77
C GLY A 454 5.37 23.68 -6.74
N ARG A 455 6.31 23.81 -7.69
CA ARG A 455 6.68 22.70 -8.58
C ARG A 455 7.46 21.61 -7.86
N HIS A 456 8.31 21.97 -6.91
CA HIS A 456 9.15 21.02 -6.18
C HIS A 456 8.40 20.27 -5.08
N THR A 457 7.53 20.99 -4.36
CA THR A 457 6.78 20.45 -3.22
C THR A 457 5.43 19.87 -3.64
N GLY A 458 4.82 20.37 -4.71
CA GLY A 458 3.44 20.03 -5.09
C GLY A 458 2.37 20.75 -4.26
N LEU A 459 2.77 21.64 -3.34
CA LEU A 459 1.87 22.51 -2.60
C LEU A 459 1.14 23.48 -3.54
N CYS A 460 -0.03 23.91 -3.12
CA CYS A 460 -0.88 24.89 -3.79
C CYS A 460 -1.33 25.98 -2.82
N VAL A 461 -1.57 27.19 -3.33
CA VAL A 461 -2.23 28.24 -2.55
C VAL A 461 -3.65 27.77 -2.20
N GLY A 462 -4.03 27.93 -0.93
CA GLY A 462 -5.30 27.43 -0.38
C GLY A 462 -5.21 26.03 0.25
N ASP A 463 -4.07 25.35 0.17
CA ASP A 463 -3.85 24.09 0.89
C ASP A 463 -3.82 24.33 2.40
N VAL A 464 -4.47 23.43 3.14
CA VAL A 464 -4.57 23.47 4.60
C VAL A 464 -3.52 22.53 5.20
N ILE A 465 -2.68 23.04 6.10
CA ILE A 465 -1.71 22.23 6.85
C ILE A 465 -2.43 21.40 7.89
N THR A 466 -2.30 20.08 7.80
CA THR A 466 -3.00 19.14 8.70
C THR A 466 -2.04 18.34 9.58
N HIS A 467 -0.88 17.95 9.05
CA HIS A 467 0.11 17.17 9.78
C HIS A 467 1.52 17.65 9.45
N ILE A 468 2.42 17.57 10.43
CA ILE A 468 3.86 17.87 10.29
C ILE A 468 4.63 16.67 10.79
N ASP A 469 5.52 16.14 9.95
CA ASP A 469 6.35 14.97 10.24
C ASP A 469 5.53 13.74 10.70
N GLY A 470 4.31 13.60 10.17
CA GLY A 470 3.37 12.53 10.51
C GLY A 470 2.43 12.84 11.68
N GLU A 471 2.74 13.84 12.49
CA GLU A 471 1.95 14.21 13.67
C GLU A 471 0.83 15.20 13.34
N PRO A 472 -0.38 15.07 13.91
CA PRO A 472 -1.45 16.05 13.76
C PRO A 472 -1.00 17.44 14.17
N PHE A 473 -1.30 18.44 13.33
CA PHE A 473 -0.95 19.83 13.58
C PHE A 473 -2.18 20.65 13.99
N ASP A 474 -2.24 21.01 15.27
CA ASP A 474 -3.30 21.82 15.89
C ASP A 474 -2.88 23.28 16.16
N GLY A 475 -1.78 23.71 15.53
CA GLY A 475 -1.10 24.96 15.81
C GLY A 475 -1.63 26.18 15.05
N ASN A 476 -0.96 27.29 15.30
CA ASN A 476 -1.06 28.50 14.49
C ASN A 476 0.17 28.70 13.61
N VAL A 477 0.16 29.72 12.76
CA VAL A 477 1.29 30.07 11.89
C VAL A 477 2.58 30.25 12.67
N GLU A 478 2.53 30.87 13.86
CA GLU A 478 3.73 31.08 14.69
C GLU A 478 4.31 29.76 15.22
N LYS A 479 3.46 28.81 15.64
CA LYS A 479 3.90 27.44 16.00
C LYS A 479 4.53 26.74 14.81
N LEU A 480 3.95 26.87 13.61
CA LEU A 480 4.52 26.30 12.38
C LEU A 480 5.90 26.88 12.07
N LYS A 481 6.04 28.22 12.08
CA LYS A 481 7.33 28.89 11.87
C LYS A 481 8.38 28.47 12.89
N PHE A 482 7.99 28.33 14.16
CA PHE A 482 8.86 27.83 15.21
C PHE A 482 9.34 26.41 14.92
N LEU A 483 8.45 25.49 14.53
CA LEU A 483 8.83 24.12 14.17
C LEU A 483 9.78 24.09 12.97
N MET A 484 9.53 24.92 11.94
CA MET A 484 10.41 25.03 10.78
C MET A 484 11.79 25.56 11.16
N ALA A 485 11.86 26.62 11.98
CA ALA A 485 13.13 27.18 12.44
C ALA A 485 13.91 26.19 13.33
N ARG A 486 13.22 25.47 14.21
CA ARG A 486 13.82 24.42 15.05
C ARG A 486 14.41 23.32 14.18
N LYS A 487 13.64 22.76 13.24
CA LYS A 487 14.10 21.69 12.36
C LYS A 487 15.27 22.12 11.47
N LYS A 488 15.27 23.38 11.02
CA LYS A 488 16.41 23.97 10.31
C LYS A 488 17.67 24.03 11.19
N SER A 489 17.55 24.31 12.48
CA SER A 489 18.69 24.38 13.41
C SER A 489 19.27 23.01 13.81
N GLU A 490 18.49 21.93 13.63
CA GLU A 490 18.89 20.55 13.92
C GLU A 490 19.74 19.92 12.79
N GLU A 491 20.19 20.71 11.81
CA GLU A 491 20.96 20.26 10.64
C GLU A 491 22.15 19.37 11.05
N LEU A 492 22.05 18.10 10.70
CA LEU A 492 23.13 17.12 10.81
C LEU A 492 24.03 17.25 9.57
N PHE A 493 25.35 17.21 9.80
CA PHE A 493 26.41 17.48 8.82
C PHE A 493 26.12 17.00 7.37
N GLY A 494 25.65 17.92 6.51
CA GLY A 494 25.70 17.81 5.05
C GLY A 494 24.39 17.52 4.32
N GLU A 495 23.27 17.30 5.02
CA GLU A 495 21.96 17.15 4.38
C GLU A 495 21.12 18.42 4.55
N GLU A 496 20.50 18.90 3.47
CA GLU A 496 19.59 20.04 3.58
C GLU A 496 18.41 19.68 4.50
N PRO A 497 18.09 20.47 5.54
CA PRO A 497 17.02 20.15 6.46
C PRO A 497 15.69 20.12 5.71
N THR A 498 14.93 19.03 5.84
CA THR A 498 13.62 18.86 5.21
C THR A 498 12.52 18.66 6.25
N MET A 499 11.34 19.18 5.99
CA MET A 499 10.14 18.99 6.79
C MET A 499 9.07 18.28 5.96
N ASP A 500 8.51 17.22 6.49
CA ASP A 500 7.41 16.52 5.85
C ASP A 500 6.10 17.16 6.28
N ILE A 501 5.27 17.52 5.31
CA ILE A 501 4.00 18.22 5.52
C ILE A 501 2.91 17.45 4.79
N THR A 502 1.83 17.15 5.51
CA THR A 502 0.60 16.63 4.90
C THR A 502 -0.46 17.71 4.91
N VAL A 503 -1.03 17.97 3.74
CA VAL A 503 -2.05 18.99 3.53
C VAL A 503 -3.40 18.38 3.16
N ASN A 504 -4.47 19.09 3.50
CA ASN A 504 -5.86 18.74 3.20
C ASN A 504 -6.33 17.37 3.70
N ALA A 505 -5.62 16.73 4.64
CA ALA A 505 -6.06 15.49 5.28
C ALA A 505 -6.99 15.76 6.49
N GLU A 506 -7.95 16.67 6.29
CA GLU A 506 -8.91 17.11 7.31
C GLU A 506 -10.07 16.12 7.46
N THR A 507 -10.74 16.16 8.60
CA THR A 507 -11.95 15.35 8.89
C THR A 507 -13.03 15.54 7.83
N SER A 508 -13.22 16.76 7.32
CA SER A 508 -14.16 17.05 6.22
C SER A 508 -13.84 16.24 4.96
N VAL A 509 -12.57 16.23 4.54
CA VAL A 509 -12.09 15.54 3.34
C VAL A 509 -12.18 14.02 3.52
N ALA A 510 -11.76 13.50 4.68
CA ALA A 510 -11.84 12.08 5.00
C ALA A 510 -13.28 11.56 4.92
N LYS A 511 -14.23 12.27 5.54
CA LYS A 511 -15.66 11.90 5.51
C LYS A 511 -16.26 12.00 4.11
N VAL A 512 -15.93 13.04 3.35
CA VAL A 512 -16.42 13.16 1.96
C VAL A 512 -15.89 12.03 1.07
N LEU A 513 -14.62 11.64 1.21
CA LEU A 513 -14.06 10.50 0.46
C LEU A 513 -14.74 9.18 0.84
N MET A 514 -15.04 8.98 2.12
CA MET A 514 -15.83 7.84 2.60
C MET A 514 -17.24 7.81 2.00
N LEU A 515 -18.00 8.92 2.11
CA LEU A 515 -19.35 9.03 1.54
C LEU A 515 -19.36 8.84 0.02
N ARG A 516 -18.35 9.39 -0.68
CA ARG A 516 -18.16 9.18 -2.10
C ARG A 516 -17.96 7.70 -2.42
N SER A 517 -17.08 7.01 -1.69
CA SER A 517 -16.84 5.58 -1.90
C SER A 517 -18.10 4.74 -1.72
N PHE A 518 -18.94 5.09 -0.74
CA PHE A 518 -20.23 4.47 -0.51
C PHE A 518 -21.18 4.69 -1.69
N ALA A 519 -21.31 5.93 -2.15
CA ALA A 519 -22.17 6.29 -3.29
C ALA A 519 -21.78 5.54 -4.57
N VAL A 520 -20.48 5.45 -4.85
CA VAL A 520 -19.96 4.79 -6.06
C VAL A 520 -20.16 3.26 -5.99
N ARG A 521 -19.94 2.64 -4.82
CA ARG A 521 -20.21 1.20 -4.61
C ARG A 521 -21.70 0.89 -4.78
N LYS A 522 -22.57 1.72 -4.22
CA LYS A 522 -24.03 1.59 -4.36
C LYS A 522 -24.45 1.63 -5.83
N LEU A 523 -23.98 2.62 -6.58
CA LEU A 523 -24.29 2.74 -8.01
C LEU A 523 -23.78 1.55 -8.82
N THR A 524 -22.56 1.10 -8.55
CA THR A 524 -21.97 -0.08 -9.23
C THR A 524 -22.80 -1.35 -8.97
N ALA A 525 -23.22 -1.57 -7.72
CA ALA A 525 -24.05 -2.72 -7.37
C ALA A 525 -25.43 -2.68 -8.04
N GLU A 526 -26.05 -1.50 -8.15
CA GLU A 526 -27.32 -1.31 -8.85
C GLU A 526 -27.19 -1.60 -10.36
N GLU A 527 -26.08 -1.19 -10.99
CA GLU A 527 -25.80 -1.46 -12.40
C GLU A 527 -25.59 -2.96 -12.66
N GLU A 528 -24.83 -3.65 -11.82
CA GLU A 528 -24.62 -5.09 -11.92
C GLU A 528 -25.94 -5.86 -11.78
N LEU A 529 -26.79 -5.48 -10.80
CA LEU A 529 -28.11 -6.07 -10.63
C LEU A 529 -29.02 -5.83 -11.84
N SER A 530 -28.88 -4.67 -12.51
CA SER A 530 -29.64 -4.35 -13.72
C SER A 530 -29.18 -5.14 -14.95
N ASN A 531 -27.90 -5.52 -15.03
CA ASN A 531 -27.35 -6.32 -16.14
C ASN A 531 -27.68 -7.82 -16.03
N VAL A 532 -28.04 -8.29 -14.83
CA VAL A 532 -28.45 -9.69 -14.59
C VAL A 532 -29.92 -9.94 -14.95
N LYS A 533 -30.75 -8.89 -14.98
CA LYS A 533 -32.18 -8.96 -15.35
C LYS A 533 -32.37 -8.80 -16.85
#